data_AF-A0A2T0WCW5-F1
#
_entry.id   AF-A0A2T0WCW5-F1
#
_cell.length_a   1.000
_cell.length_b   1.000
_cell.length_c   1.000
_cell.angle_alpha   90.00
_cell.angle_beta   90.00
_cell.angle_gamma   90.00
#
_symmetry.space_group_name_H-M   'P 1'
#
loop_
_entity.id
_entity.type
_entity.pdbx_description
1 polymer ?
#
loop_
_entity_poly.entity_id
_entity_poly.type
_entity_poly.pdbx_seq_one_letter_code
_entity_poly.pdbx_strand_id
1 'polypeptide(L)'
;MNSFFIKFAALVSSGIFAYSYMREWLGAKWLGEEIVLLPNKDETPYFHNSEELYLNVILIFGLLFTVIFAASVYFTVKKKEKMVMLCFVVSMLSIFVVMVNGAIK
;
A
#
# COMPACT_ATOMS: atom_id res chain seq x y z
N MET A 1 -16.18 17.65 -11.19
CA MET A 1 -14.89 17.19 -10.62
C MET A 1 -13.85 17.20 -11.73
N ASN A 2 -12.74 17.91 -11.56
CA ASN A 2 -11.74 18.05 -12.61
C ASN A 2 -10.99 16.71 -12.81
N SER A 3 -11.00 16.16 -14.03
CA SER A 3 -10.41 14.85 -14.39
C SER A 3 -8.94 14.74 -13.97
N PHE A 4 -8.22 15.86 -14.00
CA PHE A 4 -6.85 15.93 -13.50
C PHE A 4 -6.74 15.51 -12.02
N PHE A 5 -7.64 15.99 -11.16
CA PHE A 5 -7.60 15.69 -9.73
C PHE A 5 -7.82 14.21 -9.45
N ILE A 6 -8.74 13.55 -10.16
CA ILE A 6 -9.01 12.12 -9.96
C ILE A 6 -7.78 11.29 -10.36
N LYS A 7 -7.17 11.60 -11.51
CA LYS A 7 -5.94 10.95 -11.98
C LYS A 7 -4.80 11.15 -10.99
N PHE A 8 -4.59 12.39 -10.59
CA PHE A 8 -3.55 12.74 -9.64
C PHE A 8 -3.76 12.02 -8.30
N ALA A 9 -4.97 12.08 -7.74
CA ALA A 9 -5.31 11.41 -6.49
C ALA A 9 -5.11 9.89 -6.60
N ALA A 10 -5.61 9.25 -7.65
CA ALA A 10 -5.46 7.81 -7.86
C ALA A 10 -3.99 7.38 -7.97
N LEU A 11 -3.19 8.13 -8.74
CA LEU A 11 -1.77 7.83 -8.95
C LEU A 11 -0.95 8.06 -7.68
N VAL A 12 -1.17 9.18 -6.99
CA VAL A 12 -0.43 9.52 -5.78
C VAL A 12 -0.81 8.60 -4.62
N SER A 13 -2.11 8.36 -4.41
CA SER A 13 -2.56 7.50 -3.31
C SER A 13 -2.07 6.08 -3.47
N SER A 14 -2.12 5.50 -4.67
CA SER A 14 -1.61 4.13 -4.86
C SER A 14 -0.08 4.09 -4.96
N GLY A 15 0.54 5.09 -5.59
CA GLY A 15 1.99 5.14 -5.81
C GLY A 15 2.79 5.31 -4.53
N ILE A 16 2.37 6.19 -3.61
CA ILE A 16 3.06 6.37 -2.33
C ILE A 16 3.06 5.07 -1.52
N PHE A 17 1.90 4.42 -1.37
CA PHE A 17 1.83 3.17 -0.62
C PHE A 17 2.54 2.01 -1.31
N ALA A 18 2.46 1.91 -2.64
CA ALA A 18 3.22 0.93 -3.40
C ALA A 18 4.73 1.10 -3.17
N TYR A 19 5.23 2.33 -3.27
CA TYR A 19 6.64 2.63 -3.04
C TYR A 19 7.04 2.33 -1.59
N SER A 20 6.31 2.84 -0.59
CA SER A 20 6.65 2.66 0.81
C SER A 20 6.76 1.19 1.20
N TYR A 21 5.73 0.38 0.90
CA TYR A 21 5.74 -1.04 1.26
C TYR A 21 6.77 -1.85 0.48
N MET A 22 6.91 -1.61 -0.83
CA MET A 22 7.90 -2.35 -1.62
C MET A 22 9.32 -1.97 -1.22
N ARG A 23 9.61 -0.69 -0.98
CA ARG A 23 10.94 -0.24 -0.51
C ARG A 23 11.29 -0.87 0.82
N GLU A 24 10.34 -0.92 1.76
CA GLU A 24 10.57 -1.51 3.08
C GLU A 24 10.83 -3.02 2.99
N TRP A 25 10.02 -3.74 2.22
CA TRP A 25 10.25 -5.17 1.98
C TRP A 25 11.59 -5.46 1.30
N LEU A 26 11.92 -4.70 0.25
CA LEU A 26 13.19 -4.83 -0.47
C LEU A 26 14.38 -4.45 0.43
N GLY A 27 14.25 -3.42 1.26
CA GLY A 27 15.25 -3.01 2.24
C GLY A 27 15.60 -4.15 3.18
N ALA A 28 14.58 -4.77 3.77
CA ALA A 28 14.78 -5.89 4.67
C ALA A 28 15.30 -7.16 3.96
N LYS A 29 14.72 -7.56 2.82
CA LYS A 29 15.05 -8.84 2.17
C LYS A 29 16.30 -8.80 1.28
N TRP A 30 16.60 -7.68 0.62
CA TRP A 30 17.72 -7.59 -0.33
C TRP A 30 18.86 -6.70 0.15
N LEU A 31 18.56 -5.65 0.91
CA LEU A 31 19.60 -4.71 1.39
C LEU A 31 20.09 -5.05 2.81
N GLY A 32 19.42 -5.99 3.50
CA GLY A 32 19.77 -6.37 4.86
C GLY A 32 19.53 -5.25 5.88
N GLU A 33 18.61 -4.33 5.59
CA GLU A 33 18.22 -3.29 6.54
C GLU A 33 17.50 -3.92 7.76
N GLU A 34 17.87 -3.49 8.97
CA GLU A 34 17.23 -3.98 10.19
C GLU A 34 15.79 -3.48 10.29
N ILE A 35 14.85 -4.41 10.51
CA ILE A 35 13.46 -4.08 10.81
C ILE A 35 13.33 -3.82 12.31
N VAL A 36 12.95 -2.60 12.67
CA VAL A 36 12.64 -2.25 14.06
C VAL A 36 11.24 -2.76 14.41
N LEU A 37 11.17 -3.98 14.94
CA LEU A 37 9.95 -4.53 15.51
C LEU A 37 9.83 -4.14 16.99
N LEU A 38 8.60 -3.89 17.43
CA LEU A 38 8.28 -3.60 18.82
C LEU A 38 7.35 -4.70 19.35
N PRO A 39 7.83 -5.93 19.54
CA PRO A 39 6.98 -7.00 20.05
C PRO A 39 6.51 -6.70 21.48
N ASN A 40 5.28 -7.09 21.82
CA ASN A 40 4.69 -7.00 23.16
C ASN A 40 4.47 -5.59 23.74
N LYS A 41 4.28 -4.56 22.90
CA LYS A 41 3.63 -3.33 23.35
C LYS A 41 2.12 -3.45 23.14
N ASP A 42 1.32 -3.05 24.12
CA ASP A 42 -0.16 -3.06 24.02
C ASP A 42 -0.71 -2.23 22.86
N GLU A 43 0.13 -1.41 22.23
CA GLU A 43 -0.18 -0.50 21.13
C GLU A 43 0.33 -0.99 19.77
N THR A 44 1.08 -2.10 19.71
CA THR A 44 1.68 -2.57 18.45
C THR A 44 0.73 -3.52 17.71
N PRO A 45 0.63 -3.39 16.37
CA PRO A 45 -0.21 -4.28 15.59
C PRO A 45 0.25 -5.75 15.69
N TYR A 46 -0.69 -6.69 15.56
CA TYR A 46 -0.41 -8.13 15.66
C TYR A 46 0.72 -8.62 14.73
N PHE A 47 0.89 -7.96 13.58
CA PHE A 47 1.90 -8.34 12.58
C PHE A 47 3.32 -7.89 12.95
N HIS A 48 3.52 -7.14 14.04
CA HIS A 48 4.85 -6.84 14.61
C HIS A 48 5.38 -7.96 15.53
N ASN A 49 4.59 -9.02 15.78
CA ASN A 49 4.99 -10.11 16.66
C ASN A 49 6.13 -10.98 16.12
N SER A 50 6.29 -11.05 14.79
CA SER A 50 7.43 -11.72 14.16
C SER A 50 7.82 -11.03 12.87
N GLU A 51 9.11 -11.09 12.53
CA GLU A 51 9.64 -10.52 11.30
C GLU A 51 9.02 -11.15 10.05
N GLU A 52 8.80 -12.47 10.08
CA GLU A 52 8.18 -13.19 8.97
C GLU A 52 6.75 -12.69 8.71
N LEU A 53 5.95 -12.54 9.77
CA LEU A 53 4.58 -12.06 9.66
C LEU A 53 4.53 -10.61 9.17
N TYR A 54 5.39 -9.76 9.73
CA TYR A 54 5.54 -8.37 9.33
C TYR A 54 5.85 -8.25 7.83
N LEU A 55 6.87 -8.97 7.37
CA LEU A 55 7.31 -8.96 5.98
C LEU A 55 6.25 -9.51 5.03
N ASN A 56 5.52 -10.55 5.43
CA ASN A 56 4.43 -11.08 4.63
C ASN A 56 3.30 -10.06 4.46
N VAL A 57 2.92 -9.36 5.55
CA VAL A 57 1.89 -8.33 5.52
C VAL A 57 2.31 -7.15 4.63
N ILE A 58 3.54 -6.66 4.79
CA ILE A 58 4.09 -5.60 3.94
C ILE A 58 4.11 -6.02 2.48
N LEU A 59 4.52 -7.24 2.16
CA LEU A 59 4.57 -7.72 0.79
C LEU A 59 3.18 -7.76 0.16
N ILE A 60 2.19 -8.28 0.88
CA ILE A 60 0.80 -8.37 0.40
C ILE A 60 0.27 -6.96 0.06
N PHE A 61 0.45 -6.00 0.96
CA PHE A 61 0.00 -4.63 0.70
C PHE A 61 0.83 -3.93 -0.38
N GLY A 62 2.15 -4.15 -0.41
CA GLY A 62 3.03 -3.64 -1.46
C GLY A 62 2.62 -4.11 -2.84
N LEU A 63 2.35 -5.41 -3.01
CA LEU A 63 1.84 -5.98 -4.26
C LEU A 63 0.45 -5.44 -4.61
N LEU A 64 -0.46 -5.36 -3.64
CA LEU A 64 -1.81 -4.82 -3.85
C LEU A 64 -1.76 -3.38 -4.38
N PHE A 65 -1.03 -2.49 -3.70
CA PHE A 65 -0.91 -1.10 -4.14
C PHE A 65 -0.13 -0.97 -5.46
N THR A 66 0.86 -1.84 -5.71
CA THR A 66 1.58 -1.87 -7.00
C THR A 66 0.63 -2.21 -8.16
N VAL A 67 -0.26 -3.20 -7.99
CA VAL A 67 -1.27 -3.55 -8.99
C VAL A 67 -2.25 -2.41 -9.22
N ILE A 68 -2.73 -1.77 -8.15
CA ILE A 68 -3.65 -0.62 -8.25
C ILE A 68 -2.96 0.55 -8.95
N PHE A 69 -1.70 0.83 -8.63
CA PHE A 69 -0.91 1.89 -9.26
C PHE A 69 -0.69 1.61 -10.74
N ALA A 70 -0.26 0.40 -11.11
CA ALA A 70 -0.08 0.00 -12.50
C ALA A 70 -1.39 0.11 -13.30
N ALA A 71 -2.51 -0.34 -12.72
CA ALA A 71 -3.84 -0.19 -13.30
C ALA A 71 -4.23 1.29 -13.48
N SER A 72 -3.95 2.14 -12.47
CA SER A 72 -4.22 3.58 -12.50
C SER A 72 -3.43 4.28 -13.62
N VAL A 73 -2.15 3.96 -13.77
CA VAL A 73 -1.30 4.42 -14.89
C VAL A 73 -1.90 3.96 -16.22
N TYR A 74 -2.19 2.67 -16.35
CA TYR A 74 -2.74 2.09 -17.59
C TYR A 74 -4.05 2.76 -18.00
N PHE A 75 -5.02 2.89 -17.09
CA PHE A 75 -6.31 3.51 -17.40
C PHE A 75 -6.22 5.01 -17.62
N THR A 76 -5.27 5.70 -16.98
CA THR A 76 -4.97 7.11 -17.24
C THR A 76 -4.47 7.31 -18.67
N VAL A 77 -3.51 6.49 -19.11
CA VAL A 77 -2.98 6.52 -20.49
C VAL A 77 -4.08 6.18 -21.50
N LYS A 78 -4.96 5.21 -21.19
CA LYS A 78 -6.11 4.85 -22.04
C LYS A 78 -7.29 5.82 -21.95
N LYS A 79 -7.18 6.92 -21.19
CA LYS A 79 -8.23 7.93 -20.99
C LYS A 79 -9.56 7.32 -20.49
N LYS A 80 -9.50 6.25 -19.69
CA LYS A 80 -10.66 5.56 -19.12
C LYS A 80 -11.00 6.11 -17.73
N GLU A 81 -11.54 7.33 -17.69
CA GLU A 81 -11.79 8.09 -16.45
C GLU A 81 -12.57 7.33 -15.37
N LYS A 82 -13.60 6.56 -15.77
CA LYS A 82 -14.40 5.73 -14.84
C LYS A 82 -13.55 4.65 -14.15
N MET A 83 -12.60 4.06 -14.88
CA MET A 83 -11.70 3.04 -14.33
C MET A 83 -10.64 3.67 -13.43
N VAL A 84 -10.17 4.88 -13.76
CA VAL A 84 -9.28 5.64 -12.87
C VAL A 84 -9.98 5.98 -11.55
N MET A 85 -11.25 6.41 -11.61
CA MET A 85 -12.07 6.63 -10.42
C MET A 85 -12.24 5.34 -9.60
N LEU A 86 -12.44 4.19 -10.26
CA LEU A 86 -12.47 2.90 -9.58
C LEU A 86 -11.13 2.59 -8.89
N CYS A 87 -9.99 2.79 -9.55
CA CYS A 87 -8.67 2.62 -8.95
C CYS A 87 -8.48 3.52 -7.72
N PHE A 88 -8.96 4.76 -7.76
CA PHE A 88 -8.95 5.66 -6.60
C PHE A 88 -9.80 5.10 -5.45
N VAL A 89 -11.05 4.70 -5.72
CA VAL A 89 -11.93 4.12 -4.69
C VAL A 89 -11.33 2.85 -4.08
N VAL A 90 -10.81 1.96 -4.91
CA VAL A 90 -10.12 0.74 -4.45
C VAL A 90 -8.90 1.09 -3.61
N SER A 91 -8.10 2.09 -4.00
CA SER A 91 -6.97 2.58 -3.18
C SER A 91 -7.43 3.03 -1.80
N MET A 92 -8.52 3.81 -1.72
CA MET A 92 -9.06 4.28 -0.44
C MET A 92 -9.56 3.12 0.43
N LEU A 93 -10.24 2.14 -0.16
CA LEU A 93 -10.65 0.93 0.54
C LEU A 93 -9.45 0.12 1.04
N SER A 94 -8.40 -0.03 0.23
CA SER A 94 -7.17 -0.71 0.64
C SER A 94 -6.47 0.02 1.78
N ILE A 95 -6.42 1.36 1.77
CA ILE A 95 -5.89 2.15 2.89
C ILE A 95 -6.73 1.93 4.14
N PHE A 96 -8.05 1.88 4.02
CA PHE A 96 -8.92 1.57 5.14
C PHE A 96 -8.65 0.17 5.72
N VAL A 97 -8.45 -0.84 4.86
CA VAL A 97 -8.05 -2.18 5.28
C VAL A 97 -6.71 -2.16 6.01
N VAL A 98 -5.72 -1.40 5.52
CA VAL A 98 -4.43 -1.22 6.22
C VAL A 98 -4.64 -0.63 7.61
N MET A 99 -5.45 0.42 7.74
CA MET A 99 -5.72 1.07 9.02
C MET A 99 -6.39 0.12 10.00
N VAL A 100 -7.37 -0.66 9.55
CA VAL A 100 -8.03 -1.68 10.36
C VAL A 100 -7.03 -2.77 10.76
N ASN A 101 -6.20 -3.23 9.82
CA ASN A 101 -5.19 -4.24 10.10
C ASN A 101 -4.15 -3.76 11.14
N GLY A 102 -3.80 -2.47 11.09
CA GLY A 102 -2.94 -1.81 12.07
C GLY A 102 -3.59 -1.60 13.44
N ALA A 103 -4.91 -1.64 13.53
CA ALA A 103 -5.64 -1.52 14.80
C ALA A 103 -5.88 -2.88 15.49
N ILE A 104 -5.65 -4.00 14.80
CA ILE A 104 -5.76 -5.35 15.35
C ILE A 104 -4.51 -5.65 16.17
N LYS A 105 -4.71 -6.04 17.43
CA LYS A 105 -3.66 -6.38 18.40
C LYS A 105 -3.36 -7.87 18.40
#